data_AF-A0AAV7JZK4-F1
#
_entry.id   AF-A0AAV7JZK4-F1
#
_cell.length_a   1.000
_cell.length_b   1.000
_cell.length_c   1.000
_cell.angle_alpha   90.00
_cell.angle_beta   90.00
_cell.angle_gamma   90.00
#
_symmetry.space_group_name_H-M   'P 1'
#
loop_
_entity.id
_entity.type
_entity.pdbx_description
1 polymer ?
#
loop_
_entity_poly.entity_id
_entity_poly.type
_entity_poly.pdbx_seq_one_letter_code
_entity_poly.pdbx_strand_id
1 'polypeptide(L)'
;MPTNIIRIFVQTVIFSNDSRKLNCSPNIPKLLVGNKCDMTSQKIVDYSTAKEFADEMKINFIETSAKCAINVEQAFLTIVNMSVNYDYLFKLLIVGDSRVGKSNLLLRFVEDSYTEYFRLRPVDFRVHTVNVDGKTIKLQIWATFISFRFGKSLGAFKGYFRGAHGIMMVYDVTDQDTFSNIKQWLQEIETYCIPNACKLLVGNKCDMTSQKIIDYSTAKEFADEMKINFIETSAKCAINVEQAFLTIVCDIKRNLFENAERYNTGDIMHNNRVIIDPDSHIGDKRNTYCCRCC
;
A
#
# COMPACT_ATOMS: atom_id res chain seq x y z
N MET A 1 0.23 -23.72 5.66
CA MET A 1 -0.80 -23.07 4.81
C MET A 1 -0.09 -22.42 3.64
N PRO A 2 -0.45 -22.66 2.38
CA PRO A 2 0.25 -22.04 1.25
C PRO A 2 -0.09 -20.55 1.19
N THR A 3 0.92 -19.70 1.40
CA THR A 3 0.85 -18.25 1.23
C THR A 3 0.73 -17.93 -0.26
N ASN A 4 -0.42 -17.40 -0.68
CA ASN A 4 -0.66 -16.95 -2.05
C ASN A 4 0.09 -15.64 -2.30
N ILE A 5 1.41 -15.73 -2.53
CA ILE A 5 2.23 -14.60 -2.99
C ILE A 5 1.89 -14.35 -4.46
N ILE A 6 1.22 -13.23 -4.75
CA ILE A 6 0.97 -12.79 -6.13
C ILE A 6 2.30 -12.28 -6.70
N ARG A 7 2.97 -13.11 -7.50
CA ARG A 7 4.09 -12.68 -8.34
C ARG A 7 3.54 -12.03 -9.61
N ILE A 8 3.70 -10.72 -9.73
CA ILE A 8 3.32 -9.98 -10.94
C ILE A 8 4.39 -10.24 -12.01
N PHE A 9 4.08 -11.09 -12.98
CA PHE A 9 4.91 -11.26 -14.18
C PHE A 9 4.52 -10.18 -15.19
N VAL A 10 5.40 -9.21 -15.42
CA VAL A 10 5.26 -8.27 -16.53
C VAL A 10 5.85 -8.94 -17.77
N GLN A 11 5.01 -9.55 -18.59
CA GLN A 11 5.43 -10.09 -19.88
C GLN A 11 5.10 -9.08 -20.98
N THR A 12 6.13 -8.51 -21.60
CA THR A 12 6.00 -7.66 -22.77
C THR A 12 5.50 -8.51 -23.94
N VAL A 13 4.21 -8.42 -24.26
CA VAL A 13 3.68 -8.96 -25.52
C VAL A 13 4.00 -7.93 -26.60
N ILE A 14 5.07 -8.18 -27.35
CA ILE A 14 5.29 -7.51 -28.63
C ILE A 14 4.21 -8.06 -29.56
N PHE A 15 3.37 -7.19 -30.15
CA PHE A 15 2.43 -7.56 -31.21
C PHE A 15 3.22 -8.06 -32.44
N SER A 16 3.61 -9.32 -32.40
CA SER A 16 3.81 -10.16 -33.58
C SER A 16 2.58 -11.08 -33.65
N ASN A 17 2.06 -11.34 -34.85
CA ASN A 17 0.85 -12.13 -35.19
C ASN A 17 0.79 -13.59 -34.67
N ASP A 18 1.42 -13.89 -33.54
CA ASP A 18 1.52 -15.22 -32.96
C ASP A 18 0.71 -15.25 -31.65
N SER A 19 -0.57 -15.57 -31.78
CA SER A 19 -1.52 -15.87 -30.69
C SER A 19 -1.10 -17.04 -29.78
N ARG A 20 0.04 -17.69 -30.08
CA ARG A 20 0.55 -18.91 -29.43
C ARG A 20 1.37 -18.69 -28.15
N LYS A 21 1.54 -17.45 -27.66
CA LYS A 21 2.44 -17.14 -26.52
C LYS A 21 1.79 -16.87 -25.15
N LEU A 22 0.46 -17.01 -25.00
CA LEU A 22 -0.24 -16.80 -23.72
C LEU A 22 -0.45 -18.10 -22.88
N ASN A 23 0.49 -19.06 -22.98
CA ASN A 23 0.48 -20.29 -22.18
C ASN A 23 0.91 -20.04 -20.72
N CYS A 24 0.05 -19.37 -19.95
CA CYS A 24 0.16 -19.23 -18.50
C CYS A 24 -1.01 -19.94 -17.81
N SER A 25 -0.77 -20.45 -16.59
CA SER A 25 -1.77 -21.14 -15.77
C SER A 25 -3.13 -20.41 -15.77
N PRO A 26 -4.26 -21.13 -15.92
CA PRO A 26 -5.59 -20.53 -16.10
C PRO A 26 -6.04 -19.64 -14.93
N ASN A 27 -5.42 -19.75 -13.75
CA ASN A 27 -5.80 -19.02 -12.53
C ASN A 27 -4.99 -17.74 -12.29
N ILE A 28 -4.15 -17.30 -13.24
CA ILE A 28 -3.39 -16.05 -13.09
C ILE A 28 -4.23 -14.90 -13.66
N PRO A 29 -4.51 -13.83 -12.89
CA PRO A 29 -5.17 -12.64 -13.41
C PRO A 29 -4.34 -12.01 -14.53
N LYS A 30 -4.98 -11.65 -15.65
CA LYS A 30 -4.34 -11.06 -16.83
C LYS A 30 -4.93 -9.69 -17.10
N LEU A 31 -4.07 -8.69 -17.35
CA LEU A 31 -4.44 -7.36 -17.80
C LEU A 31 -3.63 -7.04 -19.05
N LEU A 32 -4.30 -6.66 -20.14
CA LEU A 32 -3.67 -6.08 -21.32
C LEU A 32 -3.38 -4.60 -21.06
N VAL A 33 -2.14 -4.18 -21.26
CA VAL A 33 -1.72 -2.78 -21.04
C VAL A 33 -1.23 -2.17 -22.35
N GLY A 34 -1.95 -1.17 -22.84
CA GLY A 34 -1.51 -0.33 -23.96
C GLY A 34 -0.61 0.79 -23.43
N ASN A 35 0.71 0.69 -23.58
CA ASN A 35 1.64 1.72 -23.12
C ASN A 35 1.85 2.83 -24.17
N LYS A 36 2.28 4.02 -23.72
CA LYS A 36 2.54 5.23 -24.53
C LYS A 36 1.29 5.90 -25.08
N CYS A 37 0.20 5.91 -24.32
CA CYS A 37 -1.03 6.60 -24.74
C CYS A 37 -0.86 8.13 -24.91
N ASP A 38 0.23 8.70 -24.39
CA ASP A 38 0.62 10.10 -24.61
C ASP A 38 1.10 10.42 -26.04
N MET A 39 1.43 9.39 -26.84
CA MET A 39 1.95 9.56 -28.21
C MET A 39 0.87 9.29 -29.26
N THR A 40 -0.21 10.09 -29.23
CA THR A 40 -1.40 9.89 -30.10
C THR A 40 -1.09 9.94 -31.60
N SER A 41 -0.12 10.74 -32.03
CA SER A 41 0.27 10.88 -33.45
C SER A 41 1.15 9.75 -33.99
N GLN A 42 1.67 8.88 -33.12
CA GLN A 42 2.51 7.72 -33.50
C GLN A 42 1.85 6.39 -33.13
N LYS A 43 0.57 6.43 -32.73
CA LYS A 43 -0.21 5.28 -32.34
C LYS A 43 -0.61 4.49 -33.58
N ILE A 44 -0.18 3.23 -33.65
CA ILE A 44 -0.46 2.32 -34.79
C ILE A 44 -1.71 1.47 -34.52
N VAL A 45 -2.03 1.22 -33.24
CA VAL A 45 -3.19 0.42 -32.82
C VAL A 45 -4.13 1.32 -32.04
N ASP A 46 -5.35 1.49 -32.55
CA ASP A 46 -6.37 2.28 -31.91
C ASP A 46 -6.94 1.60 -30.65
N TYR A 47 -7.53 2.41 -29.77
CA TYR A 47 -8.11 1.94 -28.51
C TYR A 47 -9.19 0.87 -28.76
N SER A 48 -10.09 1.11 -29.72
CA SER A 48 -11.18 0.21 -30.07
C SER A 48 -10.67 -1.18 -30.49
N THR A 49 -9.66 -1.22 -31.37
CA THR A 49 -9.07 -2.47 -31.85
C THR A 49 -8.42 -3.26 -30.72
N ALA A 50 -7.65 -2.59 -29.86
CA ALA A 50 -7.03 -3.23 -28.70
C ALA A 50 -8.08 -3.71 -27.66
N LYS A 51 -9.18 -2.96 -27.52
CA LYS A 51 -10.29 -3.30 -26.62
C LYS A 51 -11.07 -4.52 -27.13
N GLU A 52 -11.38 -4.59 -28.42
CA GLU A 52 -12.02 -5.76 -29.05
C GLU A 52 -11.17 -7.03 -28.88
N PHE A 53 -9.85 -6.93 -29.11
CA PHE A 53 -8.93 -8.05 -28.88
C PHE A 53 -8.92 -8.51 -27.40
N ALA A 54 -8.95 -7.56 -26.47
CA ALA A 54 -9.00 -7.88 -25.04
C ALA A 54 -10.32 -8.58 -24.65
N ASP A 55 -11.43 -8.12 -25.22
CA ASP A 55 -12.76 -8.69 -24.99
C ASP A 55 -12.86 -10.11 -25.59
N GLU A 56 -12.30 -10.35 -26.78
CA GLU A 56 -12.18 -11.70 -27.39
C GLU A 56 -11.37 -12.66 -26.49
N MET A 57 -10.27 -12.16 -25.93
CA MET A 57 -9.40 -12.91 -25.02
C MET A 57 -9.94 -13.01 -23.58
N LYS A 58 -11.08 -12.36 -23.28
CA LYS A 58 -11.69 -12.25 -21.94
C LYS A 58 -10.71 -11.72 -20.88
N ILE A 59 -9.91 -10.72 -21.22
CA ILE A 59 -8.96 -10.05 -20.33
C ILE A 59 -9.29 -8.55 -20.24
N ASN A 60 -9.03 -7.93 -19.09
CA ASN A 60 -9.23 -6.48 -18.97
C ASN A 60 -8.17 -5.73 -19.81
N PHE A 61 -8.49 -4.51 -20.23
CA PHE A 61 -7.60 -3.64 -21.01
C PHE A 61 -7.54 -2.23 -20.43
N ILE A 62 -6.33 -1.70 -20.26
CA ILE A 62 -6.07 -0.32 -19.81
C ILE A 62 -4.96 0.29 -20.66
N GLU A 63 -5.15 1.54 -21.08
CA GLU A 63 -4.07 2.34 -21.66
C GLU A 63 -3.35 3.16 -20.60
N THR A 64 -2.02 3.16 -20.65
CA THR A 64 -1.15 3.85 -19.69
C THR A 64 -0.10 4.70 -20.40
N SER A 65 0.37 5.74 -19.72
CA SER A 65 1.61 6.43 -20.07
C SER A 65 2.57 6.38 -18.90
N ALA A 66 3.67 5.65 -19.04
CA ALA A 66 4.73 5.67 -18.04
C ALA A 66 5.41 7.06 -17.93
N LYS A 67 5.47 7.82 -19.05
CA LYS A 67 6.08 9.15 -19.10
C LYS A 67 5.26 10.18 -18.33
N CYS A 68 3.94 10.13 -18.49
CA CYS A 68 3.01 11.09 -17.88
C CYS A 68 2.31 10.53 -16.63
N ALA A 69 2.68 9.34 -16.17
CA ALA A 69 2.03 8.60 -15.09
C ALA A 69 0.50 8.40 -15.29
N ILE A 70 0.03 8.36 -16.54
CA ILE A 70 -1.40 8.20 -16.86
C ILE A 70 -1.80 6.74 -16.63
N ASN A 71 -2.83 6.52 -15.82
CA ASN A 71 -3.47 5.22 -15.52
C ASN A 71 -2.53 4.11 -15.02
N VAL A 72 -1.29 4.43 -14.66
CA VAL A 72 -0.31 3.44 -14.18
C VAL A 72 -0.80 2.81 -12.88
N GLU A 73 -1.25 3.63 -11.92
CA GLU A 73 -1.85 3.15 -10.68
C GLU A 73 -3.11 2.33 -10.93
N GLN A 74 -3.99 2.80 -11.82
CA GLN A 74 -5.23 2.09 -12.18
C GLN A 74 -4.94 0.70 -12.78
N ALA A 75 -3.90 0.56 -13.59
CA ALA A 75 -3.47 -0.73 -14.13
C ALA A 75 -3.05 -1.70 -13.01
N PHE A 76 -2.27 -1.23 -12.03
CA PHE A 76 -1.92 -2.02 -10.86
C PHE A 76 -3.16 -2.40 -10.04
N LEU A 77 -4.02 -1.44 -9.71
CA LEU A 77 -5.26 -1.68 -8.97
C LEU A 77 -6.16 -2.71 -9.67
N THR A 78 -6.24 -2.64 -11.00
CA THR A 78 -7.08 -3.55 -11.79
C THR A 78 -6.60 -5.00 -11.73
N ILE A 79 -5.29 -5.26 -11.83
CA ILE A 79 -4.72 -6.61 -11.64
C ILE A 79 -4.95 -7.09 -10.21
N VAL A 80 -4.77 -6.21 -9.23
CA VAL A 80 -5.00 -6.53 -7.82
C VAL A 80 -6.46 -6.89 -7.59
N ASN A 81 -7.41 -6.19 -8.20
CA ASN A 81 -8.84 -6.45 -8.03
C ASN A 81 -9.32 -7.73 -8.72
N MET A 82 -8.57 -8.27 -9.68
CA MET A 82 -8.92 -9.52 -10.38
C MET A 82 -8.48 -10.80 -9.65
N SER A 83 -7.55 -10.72 -8.68
CA SER A 83 -7.05 -11.89 -7.95
C SER A 83 -7.86 -12.17 -6.68
N VAL A 84 -8.68 -13.23 -6.66
CA VAL A 84 -9.44 -13.70 -5.48
C VAL A 84 -10.60 -12.77 -5.07
N ASN A 85 -11.76 -13.35 -4.75
CA ASN A 85 -12.85 -12.61 -4.11
C ASN A 85 -12.40 -12.19 -2.70
N TYR A 86 -12.31 -10.88 -2.46
CA TYR A 86 -12.07 -10.31 -1.13
C TYR A 86 -13.27 -9.45 -0.73
N ASP A 87 -13.58 -9.41 0.56
CA ASP A 87 -14.62 -8.57 1.14
C ASP A 87 -14.16 -7.11 1.24
N TYR A 88 -12.88 -6.89 1.58
CA TYR A 88 -12.31 -5.57 1.83
C TYR A 88 -10.92 -5.38 1.20
N LEU A 89 -10.62 -4.16 0.77
CA LEU A 89 -9.30 -3.74 0.31
C LEU A 89 -8.79 -2.60 1.19
N PHE A 90 -7.71 -2.83 1.94
CA PHE A 90 -7.10 -1.81 2.80
C PHE A 90 -5.73 -1.39 2.29
N LYS A 91 -5.48 -0.08 2.28
CA LYS A 91 -4.18 0.52 1.98
C LYS A 91 -3.44 0.81 3.28
N LEU A 92 -2.27 0.19 3.47
CA LEU A 92 -1.39 0.38 4.61
C LEU A 92 -0.10 1.08 4.19
N LEU A 93 0.35 2.03 5.01
CA LEU A 93 1.65 2.68 4.85
C LEU A 93 2.56 2.30 6.02
N ILE A 94 3.83 2.02 5.71
CA ILE A 94 4.88 1.86 6.71
C ILE A 94 5.85 3.04 6.58
N VAL A 95 5.95 3.82 7.65
CA VAL A 95 6.79 5.02 7.75
C VAL A 95 7.75 4.90 8.93
N GLY A 96 8.76 5.76 8.98
CA GLY A 96 9.84 5.69 9.96
C GLY A 96 11.20 5.94 9.34
N ASP A 97 12.21 6.05 10.18
CA ASP A 97 13.56 6.43 9.76
C ASP A 97 14.27 5.35 8.95
N SER A 98 15.35 5.73 8.26
CA SER A 98 16.18 4.77 7.54
C SER A 98 16.75 3.74 8.51
N ARG A 99 16.86 2.47 8.07
CA ARG A 99 17.47 1.35 8.84
C ARG A 99 16.73 0.87 10.10
N VAL A 100 15.57 1.43 10.43
CA VAL A 100 14.71 0.91 11.52
C VAL A 100 14.15 -0.49 11.24
N GLY A 101 14.17 -0.94 9.98
CA GLY A 101 13.79 -2.31 9.59
C GLY A 101 12.43 -2.46 8.91
N LYS A 102 11.79 -1.36 8.47
CA LYS A 102 10.49 -1.35 7.75
C LYS A 102 10.35 -2.41 6.66
N SER A 103 11.36 -2.53 5.81
CA SER A 103 11.31 -3.46 4.70
C SER A 103 11.51 -4.92 5.12
N ASN A 104 12.26 -5.18 6.19
CA ASN A 104 12.36 -6.52 6.77
C ASN A 104 11.08 -6.89 7.53
N LEU A 105 10.39 -5.93 8.16
CA LEU A 105 9.05 -6.16 8.69
C LEU A 105 8.06 -6.53 7.59
N LEU A 106 8.06 -5.79 6.48
CA LEU A 106 7.22 -6.11 5.32
C LEU A 106 7.55 -7.50 4.75
N LEU A 107 8.82 -7.79 4.53
CA LEU A 107 9.28 -9.07 4.01
C LEU A 107 8.89 -10.23 4.94
N ARG A 108 9.10 -10.04 6.25
CA ARG A 108 8.74 -11.04 7.26
C ARG A 108 7.24 -11.30 7.28
N PHE A 109 6.42 -10.27 7.17
CA PHE A 109 4.97 -10.45 7.15
C PHE A 109 4.47 -11.16 5.88
N VAL A 110 5.00 -10.80 4.71
CA VAL A 110 4.45 -11.29 3.42
C VAL A 110 5.05 -12.64 3.02
N GLU A 111 6.34 -12.85 3.28
CA GLU A 111 7.13 -13.97 2.75
C GLU A 111 7.75 -14.85 3.84
N ASP A 112 7.50 -14.55 5.13
CA ASP A 112 8.17 -15.16 6.29
C ASP A 112 9.70 -15.25 6.13
N SER A 113 10.28 -14.18 5.59
CA SER A 113 11.69 -14.10 5.25
C SER A 113 12.36 -12.89 5.87
N TYR A 114 13.66 -12.99 6.10
CA TYR A 114 14.51 -11.94 6.63
C TYR A 114 15.86 -11.95 5.92
N THR A 115 16.38 -10.77 5.62
CA THR A 115 17.71 -10.61 5.03
C THR A 115 18.46 -9.47 5.69
N GLU A 116 19.75 -9.68 5.96
CA GLU A 116 20.67 -8.62 6.37
C GLU A 116 21.15 -7.80 5.17
N TYR A 117 21.14 -8.41 3.98
CA TYR A 117 21.53 -7.77 2.72
C TYR A 117 20.34 -7.03 2.12
N PHE A 118 20.11 -5.83 2.63
CA PHE A 118 19.02 -5.01 2.14
C PHE A 118 19.40 -4.22 0.88
N ARG A 119 18.70 -4.48 -0.25
CA ARG A 119 18.77 -3.59 -1.42
C ARG A 119 17.87 -2.39 -1.22
N LEU A 120 18.46 -1.19 -1.13
CA LEU A 120 17.75 0.09 -1.07
C LEU A 120 16.79 0.23 -2.26
N ARG A 121 15.48 0.00 -2.03
CA ARG A 121 14.42 0.30 -2.99
C ARG A 121 13.64 1.49 -2.45
N PRO A 122 13.51 2.61 -3.20
CA PRO A 122 12.90 3.85 -2.71
C PRO A 122 11.48 3.67 -2.14
N VAL A 123 10.69 2.80 -2.78
CA VAL A 123 9.37 2.38 -2.33
C VAL A 123 9.22 0.90 -2.65
N ASP A 124 8.70 0.13 -1.71
CA ASP A 124 8.29 -1.25 -1.91
C ASP A 124 6.78 -1.39 -1.77
N PHE A 125 6.17 -2.09 -2.71
CA PHE A 125 4.75 -2.37 -2.73
C PHE A 125 4.55 -3.89 -2.69
N ARG A 126 3.71 -4.35 -1.76
CA ARG A 126 3.31 -5.74 -1.64
C ARG A 126 1.81 -5.84 -1.44
N VAL A 127 1.22 -6.88 -2.02
CA VAL A 127 -0.16 -7.27 -1.76
C VAL A 127 -0.16 -8.55 -0.96
N HIS A 128 -0.88 -8.55 0.15
CA HIS A 128 -1.04 -9.72 1.02
C HIS A 128 -2.50 -9.87 1.41
N THR A 129 -3.01 -11.10 1.49
CA THR A 129 -4.41 -11.35 1.83
C THR A 129 -4.49 -12.06 3.16
N VAL A 130 -5.27 -11.52 4.08
CA VAL A 130 -5.50 -12.07 5.43
C VAL A 130 -6.99 -12.39 5.62
N ASN A 131 -7.29 -13.30 6.54
CA ASN A 131 -8.66 -13.58 6.96
C ASN A 131 -8.86 -13.09 8.40
N VAL A 132 -9.82 -12.18 8.60
CA VAL A 132 -10.12 -11.59 9.92
C VAL A 132 -11.63 -11.64 10.16
N ASP A 133 -12.04 -12.38 11.18
CA ASP A 133 -13.44 -12.71 11.52
C ASP A 133 -14.27 -13.20 10.33
N GLY A 134 -13.73 -14.16 9.57
CA GLY A 134 -14.41 -14.77 8.43
C GLY A 134 -14.50 -13.87 7.19
N LYS A 135 -13.87 -12.68 7.21
CA LYS A 135 -13.79 -11.76 6.09
C LYS A 135 -12.41 -11.82 5.45
N THR A 136 -12.40 -11.94 4.12
CA THR A 136 -11.18 -11.95 3.32
C THR A 136 -10.76 -10.51 3.04
N ILE A 137 -9.64 -10.09 3.63
CA ILE A 137 -9.14 -8.73 3.52
C ILE A 137 -7.87 -8.73 2.68
N LYS A 138 -7.87 -7.95 1.61
CA LYS A 138 -6.68 -7.72 0.80
C LYS A 138 -5.98 -6.45 1.26
N LEU A 139 -4.70 -6.57 1.56
CA LEU A 139 -3.84 -5.49 2.03
C LEU A 139 -2.93 -5.03 0.91
N GLN A 140 -2.94 -3.74 0.64
CA GLN A 140 -1.99 -3.03 -0.21
C GLN A 140 -0.99 -2.31 0.68
N ILE A 141 0.21 -2.86 0.81
CA ILE A 141 1.20 -2.39 1.78
C ILE A 141 2.31 -1.66 1.05
N TRP A 142 2.49 -0.40 1.41
CA TRP A 142 3.49 0.50 0.88
C TRP A 142 4.56 0.73 1.95
N ALA A 143 5.74 0.16 1.78
CA ALA A 143 6.89 0.44 2.63
C ALA A 143 7.79 1.47 1.94
N THR A 144 7.96 2.62 2.58
CA THR A 144 8.77 3.70 2.04
C THR A 144 10.21 3.56 2.52
N PHE A 145 11.19 3.92 1.69
CA PHE A 145 12.59 4.06 2.09
C PHE A 145 12.88 5.54 2.29
N ILE A 146 12.40 6.09 3.40
CA ILE A 146 12.62 7.51 3.67
C ILE A 146 13.95 7.67 4.39
N SER A 147 14.86 8.38 3.73
CA SER A 147 16.06 8.94 4.33
C SER A 147 15.74 10.39 4.68
N PHE A 148 15.70 10.74 5.96
CA PHE A 148 15.58 12.12 6.42
C PHE A 148 16.80 12.99 6.14
N ARG A 149 17.87 12.42 5.58
CA ARG A 149 19.06 13.20 5.27
C ARG A 149 18.74 14.18 4.12
N PHE A 150 18.76 15.47 4.46
CA PHE A 150 18.80 16.66 3.59
C PHE A 150 17.49 17.37 3.24
N GLY A 151 16.58 17.61 4.19
CA GLY A 151 15.56 18.67 4.06
C GLY A 151 14.65 18.60 2.83
N LYS A 152 14.66 17.49 2.09
CA LYS A 152 13.77 17.19 1.00
C LYS A 152 12.49 16.67 1.63
N SER A 153 11.57 17.60 1.84
CA SER A 153 10.25 17.35 2.41
C SER A 153 9.63 16.07 1.83
N LEU A 154 8.78 15.41 2.64
CA LEU A 154 7.79 14.41 2.23
C LEU A 154 6.90 14.80 1.04
N GLY A 155 7.05 16.02 0.50
CA GLY A 155 6.35 16.55 -0.66
C GLY A 155 6.32 15.64 -1.88
N ALA A 156 7.41 14.93 -2.17
CA ALA A 156 7.47 13.98 -3.28
C ALA A 156 6.62 12.72 -3.06
N PHE A 157 6.20 12.45 -1.82
CA PHE A 157 5.47 11.24 -1.42
C PHE A 157 4.03 11.52 -0.94
N LYS A 158 3.56 12.77 -1.03
CA LYS A 158 2.18 13.17 -0.66
C LYS A 158 1.09 12.28 -1.27
N GLY A 159 1.29 11.82 -2.51
CA GLY A 159 0.35 10.93 -3.18
C GLY A 159 0.17 9.57 -2.49
N TYR A 160 1.16 9.07 -1.76
CA TYR A 160 1.06 7.79 -1.07
C TYR A 160 0.22 7.86 0.21
N PHE A 161 0.24 9.00 0.91
CA PHE A 161 -0.57 9.30 2.10
C PHE A 161 -2.06 9.42 1.77
N ARG A 162 -2.39 9.83 0.54
CA ARG A 162 -3.77 9.87 0.05
C ARG A 162 -4.37 8.46 0.03
N GLY A 163 -5.50 8.32 0.71
CA GLY A 163 -6.25 7.06 0.81
C GLY A 163 -5.64 5.95 1.65
N ALA A 164 -4.65 6.27 2.49
CA ALA A 164 -4.19 5.33 3.50
C ALA A 164 -5.30 5.06 4.52
N HIS A 165 -5.62 3.79 4.73
CA HIS A 165 -6.56 3.34 5.75
C HIS A 165 -5.86 3.17 7.09
N GLY A 166 -4.60 2.72 7.07
CA GLY A 166 -3.76 2.62 8.25
C GLY A 166 -2.31 2.95 7.99
N ILE A 167 -1.63 3.39 9.05
CA ILE A 167 -0.25 3.84 9.04
C ILE A 167 0.49 3.21 10.21
N MET A 168 1.58 2.51 9.91
CA MET A 168 2.50 1.93 10.88
C MET A 168 3.74 2.80 10.95
N MET A 169 3.99 3.40 12.12
CA MET A 169 5.16 4.21 12.40
C MET A 169 6.19 3.35 13.12
N VAL A 170 7.35 3.13 12.48
CA VAL A 170 8.37 2.20 12.97
C VAL A 170 9.59 2.96 13.47
N TYR A 171 10.03 2.66 14.69
CA TYR A 171 11.32 3.09 15.22
C TYR A 171 12.18 1.87 15.60
N ASP A 172 13.46 2.09 15.85
CA ASP A 172 14.40 1.09 16.33
C ASP A 172 14.58 1.22 17.84
N VAL A 173 14.34 0.16 18.61
CA VAL A 173 14.48 0.19 20.07
C VAL A 173 15.93 0.42 20.54
N THR A 174 16.91 0.28 19.65
CA THR A 174 18.32 0.54 19.93
C THR A 174 18.77 1.95 19.51
N ASP A 175 17.89 2.80 18.99
CA ASP A 175 18.24 4.13 18.47
C ASP A 175 17.24 5.23 18.89
N GLN A 176 17.68 6.07 19.83
CA GLN A 176 16.90 7.15 20.45
C GLN A 176 16.47 8.23 19.46
N ASP A 177 17.28 8.48 18.42
CA ASP A 177 16.97 9.50 17.41
C ASP A 177 15.75 9.04 16.60
N THR A 178 15.69 7.75 16.26
CA THR A 178 14.56 7.19 15.49
C THR A 178 13.24 7.25 16.26
N PHE A 179 13.28 7.10 17.59
CA PHE A 179 12.11 7.28 18.45
C PHE A 179 11.71 8.74 18.58
N SER A 180 12.69 9.64 18.73
CA SER A 180 12.44 11.09 18.83
C SER A 180 11.78 11.65 17.57
N ASN A 181 12.14 11.11 16.39
CA ASN A 181 11.60 11.50 15.10
C ASN A 181 10.13 11.06 14.89
N ILE A 182 9.57 10.16 15.71
CA ILE A 182 8.16 9.75 15.62
C ILE A 182 7.20 10.94 15.77
N LYS A 183 7.54 11.94 16.58
CA LYS A 183 6.74 13.17 16.71
C LYS A 183 6.61 13.92 15.38
N GLN A 184 7.69 13.97 14.61
CA GLN A 184 7.67 14.58 13.28
C GLN A 184 6.82 13.73 12.31
N TRP A 185 6.96 12.41 12.34
CA TRP A 185 6.13 11.51 11.54
C TRP A 185 4.64 11.71 11.82
N LEU A 186 4.25 11.86 13.08
CA LEU A 186 2.87 12.16 13.47
C LEU A 186 2.36 13.48 12.88
N GLN A 187 3.16 14.55 12.97
CA GLN A 187 2.79 15.86 12.40
C GLN A 187 2.59 15.79 10.88
N GLU A 188 3.45 15.07 10.17
CA GLU A 188 3.34 14.90 8.73
C GLU A 188 2.12 14.05 8.33
N ILE A 189 1.84 12.99 9.09
CA ILE A 189 0.62 12.19 8.92
C ILE A 189 -0.62 13.06 9.10
N GLU A 190 -0.67 13.87 10.15
CA GLU A 190 -1.81 14.76 10.41
C GLU A 190 -1.99 15.83 9.35
N THR A 191 -0.90 16.25 8.71
CA THR A 191 -0.93 17.25 7.64
C THR A 191 -1.41 16.66 6.30
N TYR A 192 -1.06 15.40 5.99
CA TYR A 192 -1.22 14.83 4.64
C TYR A 192 -2.18 13.64 4.54
N CYS A 193 -2.50 12.97 5.65
CA CYS A 193 -3.46 11.87 5.64
C CYS A 193 -4.88 12.33 5.97
N ILE A 194 -5.81 11.47 5.59
CA ILE A 194 -7.23 11.62 5.91
C ILE A 194 -7.38 11.49 7.44
N PRO A 195 -8.22 12.32 8.10
CA PRO A 195 -8.37 12.35 9.56
C PRO A 195 -8.68 11.00 10.22
N ASN A 196 -9.21 10.03 9.47
CA ASN A 196 -9.68 8.74 9.97
C ASN A 196 -8.69 7.58 9.79
N ALA A 197 -7.47 7.84 9.33
CA ALA A 197 -6.47 6.78 9.18
C ALA A 197 -6.07 6.21 10.55
N CYS A 198 -6.13 4.88 10.69
CA CYS A 198 -5.71 4.19 11.92
C CYS A 198 -4.19 4.26 12.06
N LYS A 199 -3.68 4.50 13.26
CA LYS A 199 -2.24 4.68 13.53
C LYS A 199 -1.76 3.59 14.50
N LEU A 200 -0.61 2.99 14.19
CA LEU A 200 0.07 2.02 15.06
C LEU A 200 1.54 2.41 15.21
N LEU A 201 2.01 2.55 16.45
CA LEU A 201 3.41 2.68 16.78
C LEU A 201 4.07 1.30 16.91
N VAL A 202 5.22 1.11 16.28
CA VAL A 202 5.94 -0.16 16.24
C VAL A 202 7.39 0.05 16.65
N GLY A 203 7.79 -0.54 17.78
CA GLY A 203 9.19 -0.61 18.21
C GLY A 203 9.85 -1.86 17.66
N ASN A 204 10.68 -1.74 16.62
CA ASN A 204 11.32 -2.90 15.99
C ASN A 204 12.69 -3.22 16.62
N LYS A 205 13.19 -4.43 16.37
CA LYS A 205 14.45 -5.00 16.91
C LYS A 205 14.42 -5.27 18.41
N CYS A 206 13.25 -5.62 18.95
CA CYS A 206 13.12 -5.98 20.37
C CYS A 206 13.94 -7.22 20.78
N ASP A 207 14.45 -8.00 19.83
CA ASP A 207 15.41 -9.09 20.06
C ASP A 207 16.77 -8.60 20.56
N MET A 208 17.14 -7.34 20.32
CA MET A 208 18.43 -6.77 20.71
C MET A 208 18.43 -6.27 22.16
N THR A 209 18.05 -7.13 23.10
CA THR A 209 17.82 -6.78 24.52
C THR A 209 19.02 -6.09 25.19
N SER A 210 20.26 -6.47 24.85
CA SER A 210 21.47 -5.87 25.41
C SER A 210 21.82 -4.49 24.84
N GLN A 211 21.26 -4.12 23.69
CA GLN A 211 21.47 -2.83 23.01
C GLN A 211 20.22 -1.95 23.06
N LYS A 212 19.14 -2.44 23.69
CA LYS A 212 17.89 -1.71 23.85
C LYS A 212 18.15 -0.49 24.73
N ILE A 213 17.82 0.68 24.21
CA ILE A 213 17.96 1.96 24.93
C ILE A 213 16.62 2.65 25.16
N ILE A 214 15.57 2.23 24.46
CA ILE A 214 14.19 2.70 24.67
C ILE A 214 13.42 1.61 25.37
N ASP A 215 13.02 1.85 26.62
CA ASP A 215 12.20 0.93 27.38
C ASP A 215 10.78 0.82 26.85
N TYR A 216 10.16 -0.35 27.06
CA TYR A 216 8.79 -0.60 26.65
C TYR A 216 7.82 0.39 27.32
N SER A 217 8.01 0.67 28.61
CA SER A 217 7.18 1.61 29.37
C SER A 217 7.22 3.02 28.79
N THR A 218 8.41 3.53 28.47
CA THR A 218 8.59 4.86 27.87
C THR A 218 7.86 4.98 26.53
N ALA A 219 8.02 3.99 25.66
CA ALA A 219 7.33 3.99 24.36
C ALA A 219 5.82 3.81 24.49
N LYS A 220 5.38 3.02 25.48
CA LYS A 220 3.97 2.80 25.79
C LYS A 220 3.30 4.07 26.33
N GLU A 221 3.94 4.77 27.27
CA GLU A 221 3.48 6.06 27.80
C GLU A 221 3.32 7.10 26.69
N PHE A 222 4.32 7.20 25.81
CA PHE A 222 4.25 8.08 24.64
C PHE A 222 3.08 7.73 23.70
N ALA A 223 2.86 6.44 23.46
CA ALA A 223 1.77 5.99 22.61
C ALA A 223 0.39 6.27 23.24
N ASP A 224 0.26 6.10 24.55
CA ASP A 224 -0.96 6.39 25.30
C ASP A 224 -1.26 7.89 25.34
N GLU A 225 -0.24 8.75 25.50
CA GLU A 225 -0.37 10.22 25.39
C GLU A 225 -0.92 10.64 24.01
N MET A 226 -0.40 10.02 22.95
CA MET A 226 -0.81 10.28 21.57
C MET A 226 -2.08 9.52 21.15
N LYS A 227 -2.65 8.69 22.04
CA LYS A 227 -3.82 7.83 21.79
C LYS A 227 -3.65 6.91 20.57
N ILE A 228 -2.45 6.34 20.41
CA ILE A 228 -2.13 5.38 19.35
C ILE A 228 -1.80 4.02 19.96
N ASN A 229 -2.13 2.94 19.25
CA ASN A 229 -1.76 1.60 19.68
C ASN A 229 -0.24 1.41 19.58
N PHE A 230 0.34 0.56 20.43
CA PHE A 230 1.77 0.28 20.48
C PHE A 230 2.06 -1.22 20.57
N ILE A 231 3.05 -1.66 19.79
CA ILE A 231 3.56 -3.03 19.82
C ILE A 231 5.07 -3.07 19.55
N GLU A 232 5.82 -3.85 20.32
CA GLU A 232 7.21 -4.15 19.99
C GLU A 232 7.30 -5.38 19.11
N THR A 233 8.19 -5.35 18.12
CA THR A 233 8.36 -6.40 17.11
C THR A 233 9.84 -6.73 16.88
N SER A 234 10.09 -7.92 16.35
CA SER A 234 11.37 -8.28 15.77
C SER A 234 11.16 -8.91 14.41
N ALA A 235 11.54 -8.19 13.35
CA ALA A 235 11.59 -8.78 12.01
C ALA A 235 12.56 -9.97 11.90
N LYS A 236 13.64 -9.97 12.71
CA LYS A 236 14.66 -11.01 12.71
C LYS A 236 14.12 -12.30 13.32
N CYS A 237 13.56 -12.22 14.52
CA CYS A 237 13.04 -13.35 15.28
C CYS A 237 11.55 -13.63 15.03
N ALA A 238 10.92 -12.91 14.09
CA ALA A 238 9.48 -12.98 13.79
C ALA A 238 8.56 -12.68 15.00
N ILE A 239 9.06 -11.95 16.01
CA ILE A 239 8.30 -11.64 17.23
C ILE A 239 7.26 -10.57 16.90
N ASN A 240 5.99 -10.84 17.19
CA ASN A 240 4.84 -9.93 17.07
C ASN A 240 4.63 -9.29 15.69
N VAL A 241 5.32 -9.75 14.64
CA VAL A 241 5.23 -9.13 13.30
C VAL A 241 3.82 -9.29 12.75
N GLU A 242 3.31 -10.53 12.70
CA GLU A 242 1.94 -10.81 12.27
C GLU A 242 0.92 -10.08 13.14
N GLN A 243 1.11 -10.11 14.47
CA GLN A 243 0.23 -9.43 15.42
C GLN A 243 0.15 -7.92 15.15
N ALA A 244 1.26 -7.26 14.81
CA ALA A 244 1.27 -5.83 14.49
C ALA A 244 0.42 -5.51 13.25
N PHE A 245 0.57 -6.29 12.17
CA PHE A 245 -0.22 -6.11 10.95
C PHE A 245 -1.70 -6.46 11.17
N LEU A 246 -2.01 -7.52 11.92
CA LEU A 246 -3.40 -7.87 12.23
C LEU A 246 -4.06 -6.84 13.14
N THR A 247 -3.34 -6.29 14.12
CA THR A 247 -3.87 -5.25 15.02
C THR A 247 -4.35 -4.04 14.23
N ILE A 248 -3.52 -3.50 13.33
CA ILE A 248 -3.93 -2.34 12.54
C ILE A 248 -5.06 -2.67 11.56
N VAL A 249 -5.10 -3.90 11.02
CA VAL A 249 -6.19 -4.34 10.14
C VAL A 249 -7.52 -4.44 10.90
N CYS A 250 -7.50 -4.96 12.12
CA CYS A 250 -8.66 -5.00 13.01
C CYS A 250 -9.13 -3.58 13.38
N ASP A 251 -8.20 -2.67 13.66
CA ASP A 251 -8.52 -1.27 13.95
C ASP A 251 -9.18 -0.57 12.76
N ILE A 252 -8.65 -0.75 11.55
CA ILE A 252 -9.25 -0.21 10.32
C ILE A 252 -10.65 -0.77 10.15
N LYS A 253 -10.81 -2.10 10.26
CA LYS A 253 -12.09 -2.77 10.11
C LYS A 253 -13.11 -2.20 11.10
N ARG A 254 -12.77 -2.10 12.38
CA ARG A 254 -13.62 -1.52 13.42
C ARG A 254 -14.01 -0.08 13.11
N ASN A 255 -13.03 0.77 12.78
CA ASN A 255 -13.24 2.18 12.46
C ASN A 255 -14.18 2.35 11.24
N LEU A 256 -14.09 1.46 10.25
CA LEU A 256 -15.01 1.45 9.11
C LEU A 256 -16.44 1.09 9.51
N PHE A 257 -16.64 0.10 10.38
CA PHE A 257 -17.98 -0.28 10.84
C PHE A 257 -18.61 0.80 11.74
N GLU A 258 -17.85 1.38 12.66
CA GLU A 258 -18.32 2.47 13.54
C GLU A 258 -18.70 3.73 12.75
N ASN A 259 -17.99 4.02 11.66
CA ASN A 259 -18.34 5.13 10.78
C ASN A 259 -19.46 4.79 9.79
N ALA A 260 -19.59 3.53 9.35
CA ALA A 260 -20.66 3.12 8.45
C ALA A 260 -22.06 3.29 9.06
N GLU A 261 -22.21 3.19 10.39
CA GLU A 261 -23.49 3.49 11.07
C GLU A 261 -23.83 5.00 11.10
N ARG A 262 -22.86 5.88 10.82
CA ARG A 262 -23.05 7.34 10.78
C ARG A 262 -23.38 7.86 9.38
N TYR A 263 -23.13 7.09 8.32
CA TYR A 263 -23.41 7.48 6.94
C TYR A 263 -24.51 6.58 6.37
N ASN A 264 -25.65 7.16 5.96
CA ASN A 264 -26.72 6.43 5.28
C ASN A 264 -26.14 5.61 4.11
N THR A 265 -26.37 4.30 4.15
CA THR A 265 -25.70 3.21 3.44
C THR A 265 -25.99 3.14 1.92
N GLY A 266 -26.26 4.27 1.26
CA GLY A 266 -26.57 4.34 -0.16
C GLY A 266 -25.36 4.47 -1.10
N ASP A 267 -24.30 5.15 -0.67
CA ASP A 267 -23.23 5.59 -1.59
C ASP A 267 -21.92 4.77 -1.50
N ILE A 268 -21.88 3.72 -0.67
CA ILE A 268 -20.67 2.93 -0.36
C ILE A 268 -20.63 1.60 -1.14
N MET A 269 -21.68 1.28 -1.92
CA MET A 269 -21.80 -0.02 -2.60
C MET A 269 -21.59 0.10 -4.11
N HIS A 270 -20.46 -0.41 -4.59
CA HIS A 270 -20.33 -0.81 -5.99
C HIS A 270 -20.07 -2.33 -6.04
N ASN A 271 -21.03 -3.09 -6.58
CA ASN A 271 -20.98 -4.55 -6.76
C ASN A 271 -20.73 -5.38 -5.48
N ASN A 272 -21.50 -5.16 -4.40
CA ASN A 272 -21.39 -5.91 -3.14
C ASN A 272 -19.98 -5.91 -2.50
N ARG A 273 -19.14 -4.94 -2.85
CA ARG A 273 -17.76 -4.79 -2.38
C ARG A 273 -17.61 -3.41 -1.74
N VAL A 274 -17.06 -3.37 -0.52
CA VAL A 274 -16.68 -2.11 0.11
C VAL A 274 -15.29 -1.74 -0.40
N ILE A 275 -15.26 -1.06 -1.55
CA ILE A 275 -14.08 -0.33 -2.02
C ILE A 275 -14.21 1.06 -1.42
N ILE A 276 -13.57 1.30 -0.27
CA ILE A 276 -13.43 2.66 0.22
C ILE A 276 -12.34 3.28 -0.65
N ASP A 277 -12.77 3.89 -1.74
CA ASP A 277 -11.98 4.92 -2.41
C ASP A 277 -12.31 6.23 -1.70
N PRO A 278 -11.42 6.78 -0.86
CA PRO A 278 -11.69 8.02 -0.14
C PRO A 278 -11.87 9.23 -1.07
N ASP A 279 -11.64 9.08 -2.38
CA ASP A 279 -11.92 10.10 -3.38
C ASP A 279 -13.38 10.09 -3.90
N SER A 280 -14.20 9.09 -3.57
CA SER A 280 -15.59 8.98 -4.08
C SER A 280 -16.57 10.00 -3.48
N HIS A 281 -16.17 10.76 -2.46
CA HIS A 281 -17.02 11.76 -1.78
C HIS A 281 -16.56 13.21 -1.94
N ILE A 282 -15.59 13.51 -2.81
CA ILE A 282 -15.40 14.90 -3.24
C ILE A 282 -16.43 15.18 -4.33
N GLY A 283 -17.65 15.52 -3.87
CA GLY A 283 -18.68 16.09 -4.71
C GLY A 283 -18.08 17.22 -5.55
N ASP A 284 -18.22 17.07 -6.85
CA ASP A 284 -17.82 17.99 -7.89
C ASP A 284 -18.35 19.41 -7.59
N LYS A 285 -17.49 20.22 -6.99
CA LYS A 285 -17.55 21.67 -7.10
C LYS A 285 -16.23 22.13 -7.69
N ARG A 286 -16.16 22.05 -9.02
CA ARG A 286 -15.41 22.95 -9.91
C ARG A 286 -14.46 23.88 -9.16
N ASN A 287 -13.19 23.52 -9.08
CA ASN A 287 -12.14 24.53 -9.00
C ASN A 287 -10.96 24.06 -9.85
N THR A 288 -10.96 24.56 -11.08
CA THR A 288 -9.82 24.65 -11.97
C THR A 288 -8.62 25.25 -11.26
N TYR A 289 -7.63 24.42 -10.92
CA TYR A 289 -6.26 24.89 -10.72
C TYR A 289 -5.42 24.39 -11.88
N CYS A 290 -5.35 25.28 -12.88
CA CYS A 290 -4.40 25.25 -13.98
C CYS A 290 -2.98 25.27 -13.40
N CYS A 291 -2.23 24.17 -13.56
CA CYS A 291 -0.79 24.16 -13.32
C CYS A 291 -0.10 25.03 -14.40
N ARG A 292 0.22 26.28 -14.07
CA ARG A 292 1.27 27.02 -14.77
C ARG A 292 2.61 26.63 -14.17
N CYS A 293 3.43 25.98 -15.00
CA CYS A 293 4.86 25.82 -14.78
C CYS A 293 5.54 27.19 -14.74
N CYS A 294 6.37 27.41 -13.71
CA CYS A 294 7.60 28.21 -13.74
C CYS A 294 8.56 27.57 -12.74
#